data_AF-A0A7V7WLZ8-F1
#
_entry.id   AF-A0A7V7WLZ8-F1
#
_cell.length_a   1.000
_cell.length_b   1.000
_cell.length_c   1.000
_cell.angle_alpha   90.00
_cell.angle_beta   90.00
_cell.angle_gamma   90.00
#
_symmetry.space_group_name_H-M   'P 1'
#
loop_
_entity.id
_entity.type
_entity.pdbx_description
1 polymer ?
#
loop_
_entity_poly.entity_id
_entity_poly.type
_entity_poly.pdbx_seq_one_letter_code
_entity_poly.pdbx_strand_id
1 'polypeptide(L)'
;MLRFLFAVCTLLLLSIGPVHALVQRAYVSALTGNDSNTATDCQATAPCRWFAGAISVVASKGEIVAMDSGAYGQVTITKSVAIVGAPGVYAGITAFASYGVMIATPGVDVVLRGLTINGLGGSDGIYMTAGSSLLVQDCVISNFTNAGLYVGATARLTIVDSLFKGNFYGVAIAGNAQTTFISGSRLVHNNQGLAAVANGASVESRVDVSRSELIGNNFGAYVDAQSSGLTELNIKDSAVSGNNYGIYGYASSGGVTRVSASRNLVSHNAGQALVASGSGAKLVASGNEVTHNGTGFVQNASAVLQTTGDNISTDNTTPTSGSITTLSKF
;
A
#
# COMPACT_ATOMS: atom_id res chain seq x y z
N MET A 1 -34.82 -62.78 -52.75
CA MET A 1 -34.74 -62.65 -51.29
C MET A 1 -33.69 -61.58 -50.98
N LEU A 2 -34.14 -60.36 -50.68
CA LEU A 2 -33.33 -59.15 -50.54
C LEU A 2 -33.12 -58.89 -49.03
N ARG A 3 -31.87 -58.89 -48.55
CA ARG A 3 -31.53 -58.60 -47.15
C ARG A 3 -30.88 -57.22 -47.08
N PHE A 4 -31.65 -56.22 -46.64
CA PHE A 4 -31.16 -54.88 -46.32
C PHE A 4 -30.45 -54.90 -44.95
N LEU A 5 -29.16 -54.57 -44.92
CA LEU A 5 -28.42 -54.28 -43.69
C LEU A 5 -28.55 -52.76 -43.42
N PHE A 6 -29.31 -52.36 -42.41
CA PHE A 6 -29.35 -50.98 -41.93
C PHE A 6 -28.15 -50.76 -40.99
N ALA A 7 -27.16 -49.99 -41.44
CA ALA A 7 -26.10 -49.48 -40.59
C ALA A 7 -26.62 -48.24 -39.83
N VAL A 8 -26.89 -48.39 -38.54
CA VAL A 8 -27.25 -47.28 -37.65
C VAL A 8 -25.96 -46.52 -37.33
N CYS A 9 -25.80 -45.33 -37.93
CA CYS A 9 -24.73 -44.40 -37.62
C CYS A 9 -25.16 -43.55 -36.43
N THR A 10 -24.72 -43.91 -35.23
CA THR A 10 -24.99 -43.15 -33.99
C THR A 10 -24.16 -41.86 -34.02
N LEU A 11 -24.81 -40.75 -34.35
CA LEU A 11 -24.20 -39.42 -34.33
C LEU A 11 -23.93 -39.00 -32.87
N LEU A 12 -22.68 -39.12 -32.43
CA LEU A 12 -22.23 -38.64 -31.13
C LEU A 12 -22.20 -37.10 -31.17
N LEU A 13 -23.27 -36.46 -30.71
CA LEU A 13 -23.31 -35.01 -30.46
C LEU A 13 -22.35 -34.71 -29.30
N LEU A 14 -21.09 -34.37 -29.63
CA LEU A 14 -20.20 -33.69 -28.70
C LEU A 14 -20.87 -32.34 -28.38
N SER A 15 -21.40 -32.20 -27.18
CA SER A 15 -21.81 -30.90 -26.65
C SER A 15 -20.56 -30.05 -26.50
N ILE A 16 -20.26 -29.25 -27.52
CA ILE A 16 -19.27 -28.19 -27.45
C ILE A 16 -19.83 -27.21 -26.42
N GLY A 17 -19.38 -27.32 -25.17
CA GLY A 17 -19.71 -26.31 -24.16
C GLY A 17 -19.28 -24.94 -24.69
N PRO A 18 -20.00 -23.87 -24.34
CA PRO A 18 -19.64 -22.55 -24.82
C PRO A 18 -18.19 -22.26 -24.37
N VAL A 19 -17.31 -22.04 -25.35
CA VAL A 19 -15.96 -21.54 -25.10
C VAL A 19 -16.11 -20.04 -24.88
N HIS A 20 -16.28 -19.65 -23.62
CA HIS A 20 -16.31 -18.24 -23.27
C HIS A 20 -14.88 -17.70 -23.36
N ALA A 21 -14.67 -16.75 -24.27
CA ALA A 21 -13.46 -15.95 -24.28
C ALA A 21 -13.52 -15.02 -23.08
N LEU A 22 -12.42 -14.95 -22.31
CA LEU A 22 -12.34 -14.06 -21.16
C LEU A 22 -12.67 -12.62 -21.57
N VAL A 23 -13.54 -11.97 -20.80
CA VAL A 23 -14.00 -10.61 -21.11
C VAL A 23 -13.03 -9.56 -20.61
N GLN A 24 -12.91 -8.46 -21.34
CA GLN A 24 -12.07 -7.32 -20.93
C GLN A 24 -12.66 -6.59 -19.71
N ARG A 25 -13.97 -6.65 -19.51
CA ARG A 25 -14.66 -6.03 -18.38
C ARG A 25 -15.74 -6.95 -17.83
N ALA A 26 -15.68 -7.20 -16.52
CA ALA A 26 -16.70 -7.89 -15.74
C ALA A 26 -17.30 -6.93 -14.69
N TYR A 27 -18.50 -7.24 -14.21
CA TYR A 27 -19.24 -6.38 -13.29
C TYR A 27 -19.68 -7.14 -12.06
N VAL A 28 -19.68 -6.46 -10.91
CA VAL A 28 -20.28 -6.96 -9.68
C VAL A 28 -21.34 -6.00 -9.14
N SER A 29 -22.36 -6.57 -8.51
CA SER A 29 -23.49 -5.83 -7.93
C SER A 29 -23.92 -6.52 -6.63
N ALA A 30 -23.99 -5.77 -5.54
CA ALA A 30 -24.52 -6.26 -4.28
C ALA A 30 -26.05 -6.41 -4.33
N LEU A 31 -26.73 -5.61 -5.15
CA LEU A 31 -28.19 -5.61 -5.26
C LEU A 31 -28.73 -6.72 -6.19
N THR A 32 -28.12 -6.88 -7.36
CA THR A 32 -28.63 -7.75 -8.45
C THR A 32 -27.68 -8.88 -8.83
N GLY A 33 -26.48 -8.90 -8.24
CA GLY A 33 -25.44 -9.86 -8.62
C GLY A 33 -25.72 -11.29 -8.19
N ASN A 34 -25.33 -12.24 -9.05
CA ASN A 34 -25.34 -13.67 -8.79
C ASN A 34 -24.12 -14.31 -9.44
N ASP A 35 -23.34 -15.09 -8.68
CA ASP A 35 -22.13 -15.74 -9.21
C ASP A 35 -22.42 -16.84 -10.24
N SER A 36 -23.66 -17.32 -10.35
CA SER A 36 -24.08 -18.14 -11.51
C SER A 36 -23.94 -17.38 -12.84
N ASN A 37 -23.89 -16.05 -12.82
CA ASN A 37 -23.66 -15.22 -14.01
C ASN A 37 -22.21 -15.28 -14.52
N THR A 38 -21.33 -16.01 -13.86
CA THR A 38 -20.03 -16.42 -14.45
C THR A 38 -20.23 -17.20 -15.74
N ALA A 39 -21.35 -17.94 -15.89
CA ALA A 39 -21.74 -18.59 -17.14
C ALA A 39 -22.06 -17.60 -18.28
N THR A 40 -22.19 -16.32 -17.97
CA THR A 40 -22.41 -15.23 -18.93
C THR A 40 -21.39 -14.11 -18.73
N ASP A 41 -20.19 -14.45 -18.25
CA ASP A 41 -19.04 -13.55 -18.09
C ASP A 41 -19.28 -12.31 -17.21
N CYS A 42 -20.20 -12.39 -16.25
CA CYS A 42 -20.53 -11.30 -15.33
C CYS A 42 -20.82 -9.96 -16.06
N GLN A 43 -21.60 -9.99 -17.14
CA GLN A 43 -21.97 -8.80 -17.91
C GLN A 43 -22.72 -7.75 -17.07
N ALA A 44 -22.77 -6.50 -17.52
CA ALA A 44 -23.45 -5.42 -16.77
C ALA A 44 -24.95 -5.70 -16.51
N THR A 45 -25.62 -6.43 -17.40
CA THR A 45 -27.03 -6.85 -17.26
C THR A 45 -27.20 -8.14 -16.45
N ALA A 46 -26.11 -8.86 -16.20
CA ALA A 46 -26.06 -10.09 -15.40
C ALA A 46 -24.76 -10.09 -14.57
N PRO A 47 -24.62 -9.17 -13.60
CA PRO A 47 -23.37 -9.01 -12.86
C PRO A 47 -23.15 -10.18 -11.89
N CYS A 48 -21.90 -10.42 -11.51
CA CYS A 48 -21.58 -11.36 -10.45
C CYS A 48 -21.83 -10.74 -9.07
N ARG A 49 -21.96 -11.57 -8.03
CA ARG A 49 -22.17 -11.06 -6.67
C ARG A 49 -20.86 -10.66 -6.01
N TRP A 50 -19.83 -11.49 -6.17
CA TRP A 50 -18.54 -11.33 -5.48
C TRP A 50 -17.42 -11.02 -6.47
N PHE A 51 -16.40 -10.29 -6.01
CA PHE A 51 -15.19 -10.06 -6.83
C PHE A 51 -14.52 -11.38 -7.26
N ALA A 52 -14.56 -12.40 -6.40
CA ALA A 52 -14.02 -13.73 -6.69
C ALA A 52 -14.68 -14.36 -7.94
N GLY A 53 -16.00 -14.25 -8.08
CA GLY A 53 -16.72 -14.70 -9.26
C GLY A 53 -16.26 -13.96 -10.52
N ALA A 54 -16.23 -12.63 -10.47
CA ALA A 54 -15.79 -11.81 -11.60
C ALA A 54 -14.30 -12.03 -12.00
N ILE A 55 -13.41 -12.29 -11.05
CA ILE A 55 -12.01 -12.63 -11.34
C ILE A 55 -11.88 -13.90 -12.17
N SER A 56 -12.79 -14.87 -12.00
CA SER A 56 -12.71 -16.13 -12.74
C SER A 56 -12.92 -15.96 -14.24
N VAL A 57 -13.73 -14.98 -14.65
CA VAL A 57 -14.13 -14.75 -16.06
C VAL A 57 -13.47 -13.55 -16.73
N VAL A 58 -12.93 -12.61 -15.95
CA VAL A 58 -12.20 -11.46 -16.52
C VAL A 58 -10.86 -11.90 -17.10
N ALA A 59 -10.51 -11.32 -18.25
CA ALA A 59 -9.20 -11.50 -18.89
C ALA A 59 -8.08 -10.91 -18.04
N SER A 60 -6.86 -11.44 -18.22
CA SER A 60 -5.67 -10.75 -17.69
C SER A 60 -5.55 -9.36 -18.32
N LYS A 61 -5.18 -8.38 -17.51
CA LYS A 61 -5.21 -6.93 -17.81
C LYS A 61 -6.64 -6.39 -18.03
N GLY A 62 -7.66 -7.12 -17.59
CA GLY A 62 -9.06 -6.68 -17.61
C GLY A 62 -9.45 -5.82 -16.41
N GLU A 63 -10.73 -5.45 -16.35
CA GLU A 63 -11.31 -4.60 -15.32
C GLU A 63 -12.56 -5.24 -14.70
N ILE A 64 -12.69 -5.13 -13.38
CA ILE A 64 -13.88 -5.51 -12.62
C ILE A 64 -14.46 -4.26 -12.00
N VAL A 65 -15.74 -3.99 -12.27
CA VAL A 65 -16.43 -2.78 -11.79
C VAL A 65 -17.50 -3.16 -10.78
N ALA A 66 -17.41 -2.63 -9.56
CA ALA A 66 -18.52 -2.65 -8.61
C ALA A 66 -19.51 -1.54 -8.96
N MET A 67 -20.69 -1.94 -9.40
CA MET A 67 -21.71 -1.04 -9.98
C MET A 67 -22.57 -0.33 -8.93
N ASP A 68 -22.70 -0.90 -7.74
CA ASP A 68 -23.52 -0.35 -6.66
C ASP A 68 -22.83 -0.45 -5.29
N SER A 69 -23.44 0.19 -4.30
CA SER A 69 -22.92 0.19 -2.93
C SER A 69 -23.22 -1.14 -2.24
N GLY A 70 -22.20 -1.78 -1.69
CA GLY A 70 -22.35 -2.98 -0.88
C GLY A 70 -21.04 -3.66 -0.53
N ALA A 71 -21.14 -4.85 0.06
CA ALA A 71 -20.00 -5.68 0.39
C ALA A 71 -19.75 -6.72 -0.71
N TYR A 72 -18.49 -6.82 -1.13
CA TYR A 72 -18.03 -7.63 -2.28
C TYR A 72 -17.02 -8.72 -1.91
N GLY A 73 -16.79 -8.92 -0.62
CA GLY A 73 -16.04 -10.04 -0.07
C GLY A 73 -14.53 -9.93 -0.26
N GLN A 74 -13.81 -10.77 0.47
CA GLN A 74 -12.37 -10.95 0.32
C GLN A 74 -12.02 -11.41 -1.10
N VAL A 75 -10.86 -10.99 -1.61
CA VAL A 75 -10.46 -11.28 -2.98
C VAL A 75 -8.99 -11.70 -3.08
N THR A 76 -8.76 -12.77 -3.85
CA THR A 76 -7.41 -13.23 -4.22
C THR A 76 -7.16 -12.91 -5.67
N ILE A 77 -6.14 -12.09 -5.95
CA ILE A 77 -5.80 -11.63 -7.29
C ILE A 77 -4.64 -12.46 -7.82
N THR A 78 -4.92 -13.24 -8.87
CA THR A 78 -3.97 -14.18 -9.48
C THR A 78 -3.52 -13.78 -10.89
N LYS A 79 -4.03 -12.67 -11.41
CA LYS A 79 -3.71 -12.14 -12.74
C LYS A 79 -3.74 -10.62 -12.70
N SER A 80 -3.09 -9.97 -13.67
CA SER A 80 -3.16 -8.51 -13.78
C SER A 80 -4.61 -8.09 -13.95
N VAL A 81 -5.10 -7.15 -13.14
CA VAL A 81 -6.51 -6.73 -13.16
C VAL A 81 -6.68 -5.39 -12.46
N ALA A 82 -7.67 -4.62 -12.91
CA ALA A 82 -8.18 -3.47 -12.17
C ALA A 82 -9.48 -3.85 -11.44
N ILE A 83 -9.57 -3.56 -10.14
CA ILE A 83 -10.82 -3.64 -9.37
C ILE A 83 -11.20 -2.22 -8.98
N VAL A 84 -12.38 -1.79 -9.42
CA VAL A 84 -12.80 -0.40 -9.35
C VAL A 84 -14.21 -0.30 -8.75
N GLY A 85 -14.35 0.49 -7.69
CA GLY A 85 -15.65 1.01 -7.27
C GLY A 85 -16.13 2.10 -8.23
N ALA A 86 -17.35 1.98 -8.75
CA ALA A 86 -17.94 3.06 -9.55
C ALA A 86 -17.97 4.38 -8.74
N PRO A 87 -17.81 5.55 -9.37
CA PRO A 87 -17.82 6.82 -8.64
C PRO A 87 -19.07 6.99 -7.77
N GLY A 88 -18.88 7.31 -6.50
CA GLY A 88 -19.96 7.52 -5.53
C GLY A 88 -20.53 6.24 -4.90
N VAL A 89 -20.03 5.05 -5.25
CA VAL A 89 -20.45 3.80 -4.62
C VAL A 89 -19.51 3.39 -3.48
N TYR A 90 -20.08 2.74 -2.47
CA TYR A 90 -19.33 2.06 -1.43
C TYR A 90 -18.99 0.63 -1.89
N ALA A 91 -17.78 0.43 -2.42
CA ALA A 91 -17.28 -0.92 -2.75
C ALA A 91 -16.52 -1.52 -1.56
N GLY A 92 -17.26 -2.19 -0.67
CA GLY A 92 -16.75 -2.68 0.60
C GLY A 92 -16.11 -4.07 0.55
N ILE A 93 -14.97 -4.24 1.22
CA ILE A 93 -14.35 -5.51 1.55
C ILE A 93 -14.18 -5.57 3.07
N THR A 94 -14.73 -6.59 3.72
CA THR A 94 -14.58 -6.81 5.16
C THR A 94 -13.73 -8.04 5.42
N ALA A 95 -12.63 -7.89 6.14
CA ALA A 95 -11.76 -8.98 6.53
C ALA A 95 -11.97 -9.34 8.01
N PHE A 96 -12.57 -10.50 8.26
CA PHE A 96 -12.79 -11.03 9.61
C PHE A 96 -11.57 -11.81 10.15
N ALA A 97 -10.72 -12.30 9.24
CA ALA A 97 -9.46 -12.97 9.53
C ALA A 97 -8.51 -12.78 8.34
N SER A 98 -7.21 -12.99 8.55
CA SER A 98 -6.19 -12.89 7.50
C SER A 98 -6.28 -11.57 6.72
N TYR A 99 -6.62 -11.58 5.44
CA TYR A 99 -6.51 -10.39 4.59
C TYR A 99 -7.79 -10.01 3.86
N GLY A 100 -7.93 -8.74 3.47
CA GLY A 100 -9.01 -8.28 2.57
C GLY A 100 -8.72 -8.59 1.10
N VAL A 101 -7.51 -8.25 0.65
CA VAL A 101 -7.02 -8.49 -0.71
C VAL A 101 -5.69 -9.22 -0.64
N MET A 102 -5.53 -10.33 -1.36
CA MET A 102 -4.24 -11.02 -1.51
C MET A 102 -3.70 -10.91 -2.93
N ILE A 103 -2.41 -10.58 -3.03
CA ILE A 103 -1.64 -10.54 -4.27
C ILE A 103 -0.37 -11.35 -4.04
N ALA A 104 -0.37 -12.60 -4.50
CA ALA A 104 0.73 -13.55 -4.28
C ALA A 104 1.24 -14.17 -5.59
N THR A 105 0.87 -13.60 -6.75
CA THR A 105 1.29 -14.09 -8.06
C THR A 105 2.41 -13.22 -8.63
N PRO A 106 3.58 -13.78 -8.97
CA PRO A 106 4.65 -13.02 -9.60
C PRO A 106 4.24 -12.39 -10.93
N GLY A 107 4.77 -11.20 -11.24
CA GLY A 107 4.60 -10.57 -12.55
C GLY A 107 3.23 -9.93 -12.81
N VAL A 108 2.30 -9.93 -11.86
CA VAL A 108 0.98 -9.29 -12.03
C VAL A 108 1.03 -7.79 -11.76
N ASP A 109 0.22 -7.04 -12.50
CA ASP A 109 -0.01 -5.61 -12.33
C ASP A 109 -1.43 -5.38 -11.85
N VAL A 110 -1.60 -4.78 -10.67
CA VAL A 110 -2.89 -4.64 -10.01
C VAL A 110 -3.26 -3.18 -9.81
N VAL A 111 -4.51 -2.84 -10.09
CA VAL A 111 -5.09 -1.54 -9.76
C VAL A 111 -6.26 -1.75 -8.81
N LEU A 112 -6.24 -1.07 -7.67
CA LEU A 112 -7.35 -1.00 -6.72
C LEU A 112 -7.79 0.46 -6.62
N ARG A 113 -9.03 0.75 -7.01
CA ARG A 113 -9.57 2.11 -6.99
C ARG A 113 -10.92 2.21 -6.31
N GLY A 114 -11.10 3.20 -5.43
CA GLY A 114 -12.41 3.50 -4.86
C GLY A 114 -12.94 2.40 -3.94
N LEU A 115 -12.05 1.62 -3.33
CA LEU A 115 -12.44 0.51 -2.46
C LEU A 115 -12.39 0.94 -1.00
N THR A 116 -13.34 0.46 -0.20
CA THR A 116 -13.27 0.54 1.26
C THR A 116 -12.98 -0.85 1.82
N ILE A 117 -11.81 -1.01 2.42
CA ILE A 117 -11.31 -2.28 2.95
C ILE A 117 -11.20 -2.14 4.47
N ASN A 118 -11.99 -2.90 5.23
CA ASN A 118 -12.07 -2.77 6.68
C ASN A 118 -11.79 -4.09 7.42
N GLY A 119 -10.94 -4.04 8.44
CA GLY A 119 -10.66 -5.14 9.34
C GLY A 119 -11.68 -5.24 10.49
N LEU A 120 -12.13 -6.47 10.78
CA LEU A 120 -12.88 -6.86 11.98
C LEU A 120 -12.25 -8.14 12.57
N GLY A 121 -10.92 -8.12 12.72
CA GLY A 121 -10.11 -9.29 13.09
C GLY A 121 -9.10 -9.72 12.01
N GLY A 122 -9.17 -9.12 10.81
CA GLY A 122 -8.15 -9.27 9.78
C GLY A 122 -6.76 -8.78 10.21
N SER A 123 -5.73 -9.48 9.77
CA SER A 123 -4.33 -9.06 9.86
C SER A 123 -4.02 -7.94 8.87
N ASP A 124 -4.37 -8.07 7.60
CA ASP A 124 -3.89 -7.15 6.54
C ASP A 124 -4.99 -6.69 5.58
N GLY A 125 -5.03 -5.40 5.23
CA GLY A 125 -6.00 -4.89 4.25
C GLY A 125 -5.68 -5.41 2.86
N ILE A 126 -4.49 -5.07 2.39
CA ILE A 126 -3.90 -5.57 1.15
C ILE A 126 -2.61 -6.28 1.53
N TYR A 127 -2.51 -7.56 1.20
CA TYR A 127 -1.37 -8.42 1.48
C TYR A 127 -0.69 -8.81 0.17
N MET A 128 0.43 -8.15 -0.15
CA MET A 128 1.19 -8.34 -1.38
C MET A 128 2.53 -9.01 -1.10
N THR A 129 2.67 -10.28 -1.45
CA THR A 129 3.92 -11.06 -1.30
C THR A 129 4.60 -11.37 -2.62
N ALA A 130 3.91 -11.19 -3.74
CA ALA A 130 4.50 -11.18 -5.08
C ALA A 130 3.72 -10.24 -6.02
N GLY A 131 4.33 -9.87 -7.15
CA GLY A 131 3.73 -9.03 -8.18
C GLY A 131 4.76 -8.12 -8.84
N SER A 132 4.36 -7.39 -9.88
CA SER A 132 5.21 -6.39 -10.54
C SER A 132 4.84 -4.97 -10.12
N SER A 133 3.54 -4.66 -10.05
CA SER A 133 3.07 -3.35 -9.61
C SER A 133 1.72 -3.38 -8.91
N LEU A 134 1.51 -2.40 -8.03
CA LEU A 134 0.23 -2.13 -7.37
C LEU A 134 -0.03 -0.63 -7.35
N LEU A 135 -1.18 -0.23 -7.91
CA LEU A 135 -1.78 1.10 -7.73
C LEU A 135 -2.92 1.00 -6.71
N VAL A 136 -2.83 1.79 -5.64
CA VAL A 136 -3.91 2.02 -4.67
C VAL A 136 -4.35 3.46 -4.80
N GLN A 137 -5.58 3.69 -5.25
CA GLN A 137 -6.08 5.03 -5.55
C GLN A 137 -7.46 5.25 -4.94
N ASP A 138 -7.69 6.39 -4.28
CA ASP A 138 -9.02 6.73 -3.74
C ASP A 138 -9.58 5.64 -2.81
N CYS A 139 -8.71 4.89 -2.12
CA CYS A 139 -9.11 3.78 -1.27
C CYS A 139 -9.12 4.20 0.21
N VAL A 140 -9.99 3.56 0.98
CA VAL A 140 -10.00 3.65 2.45
C VAL A 140 -9.66 2.28 3.01
N ILE A 141 -8.55 2.19 3.75
CA ILE A 141 -8.10 0.94 4.37
C ILE A 141 -7.95 1.13 5.89
N SER A 142 -8.73 0.41 6.67
CA SER A 142 -8.80 0.66 8.11
C SER A 142 -8.97 -0.55 9.02
N ASN A 143 -8.56 -0.38 10.27
CA ASN A 143 -8.82 -1.27 11.41
C ASN A 143 -8.21 -2.67 11.29
N PHE A 144 -7.02 -2.78 10.69
CA PHE A 144 -6.27 -4.02 10.60
C PHE A 144 -5.31 -4.23 11.77
N THR A 145 -5.23 -5.48 12.24
CA THR A 145 -4.39 -5.83 13.40
C THR A 145 -2.89 -5.84 13.07
N ASN A 146 -2.53 -5.96 11.80
CA ASN A 146 -1.18 -5.78 11.27
C ASN A 146 -1.14 -4.58 10.31
N ALA A 147 -1.24 -4.75 8.99
CA ALA A 147 -1.07 -3.64 8.05
C ALA A 147 -2.34 -3.25 7.31
N GLY A 148 -2.52 -1.96 7.01
CA GLY A 148 -3.46 -1.55 5.96
C GLY A 148 -2.99 -2.07 4.60
N LEU A 149 -1.73 -1.79 4.25
CA LEU A 149 -1.04 -2.40 3.12
C LEU A 149 0.29 -3.01 3.59
N TYR A 150 0.45 -4.31 3.40
CA TYR A 150 1.71 -5.02 3.59
C TYR A 150 2.31 -5.40 2.24
N VAL A 151 3.57 -5.05 2.01
CA VAL A 151 4.33 -5.42 0.81
C VAL A 151 5.62 -6.13 1.18
N GLY A 152 5.65 -7.43 0.90
CA GLY A 152 6.84 -8.28 0.95
C GLY A 152 7.45 -8.60 -0.42
N ALA A 153 6.94 -7.97 -1.49
CA ALA A 153 7.34 -8.22 -2.87
C ALA A 153 8.34 -7.18 -3.41
N THR A 154 9.15 -7.59 -4.38
CA THR A 154 9.91 -6.67 -5.25
C THR A 154 8.97 -6.03 -6.27
N ALA A 155 8.28 -4.95 -5.89
CA ALA A 155 7.25 -4.32 -6.73
C ALA A 155 7.39 -2.79 -6.81
N ARG A 156 6.81 -2.20 -7.86
CA ARG A 156 6.54 -0.76 -7.95
C ARG A 156 5.20 -0.47 -7.30
N LEU A 157 5.19 0.43 -6.33
CA LEU A 157 3.97 0.81 -5.62
C LEU A 157 3.61 2.26 -5.92
N THR A 158 2.34 2.52 -6.15
CA THR A 158 1.81 3.88 -6.27
C THR A 158 0.56 3.98 -5.41
N ILE A 159 0.59 4.88 -4.44
CA ILE A 159 -0.48 5.12 -3.47
C ILE A 159 -0.88 6.59 -3.61
N VAL A 160 -2.11 6.83 -4.04
CA VAL A 160 -2.59 8.17 -4.37
C VAL A 160 -3.95 8.40 -3.73
N ASP A 161 -4.12 9.57 -3.10
CA ASP A 161 -5.40 10.05 -2.56
C ASP A 161 -6.14 9.01 -1.69
N SER A 162 -5.37 8.22 -0.93
CA SER A 162 -5.90 7.10 -0.15
C SER A 162 -5.74 7.34 1.35
N LEU A 163 -6.62 6.72 2.14
CA LEU A 163 -6.64 6.80 3.61
C LEU A 163 -6.27 5.46 4.23
N PHE A 164 -5.22 5.44 5.06
CA PHE A 164 -4.82 4.30 5.90
C PHE A 164 -5.03 4.67 7.36
N LYS A 165 -6.03 4.08 8.03
CA LYS A 165 -6.45 4.52 9.36
C LYS A 165 -6.62 3.40 10.38
N GLY A 166 -6.10 3.58 11.59
CA GLY A 166 -6.39 2.68 12.71
C GLY A 166 -5.76 1.29 12.56
N ASN A 167 -4.68 1.17 11.81
CA ASN A 167 -3.95 -0.09 11.62
C ASN A 167 -2.71 -0.14 12.53
N PHE A 168 -2.10 -1.30 12.72
CA PHE A 168 -0.78 -1.31 13.37
C PHE A 168 0.27 -0.66 12.46
N TYR A 169 0.35 -1.07 11.19
CA TYR A 169 1.06 -0.35 10.14
C TYR A 169 0.05 0.25 9.15
N GLY A 170 0.11 1.54 8.84
CA GLY A 170 -0.68 2.10 7.74
C GLY A 170 -0.22 1.47 6.42
N VAL A 171 1.05 1.70 6.09
CA VAL A 171 1.76 1.09 4.95
C VAL A 171 3.05 0.46 5.47
N ALA A 172 3.20 -0.85 5.29
CA ALA A 172 4.38 -1.63 5.63
C ALA A 172 5.07 -2.16 4.37
N ILE A 173 6.34 -1.81 4.22
CA ILE A 173 7.21 -2.27 3.14
C ILE A 173 8.32 -3.08 3.79
N ALA A 174 8.24 -4.41 3.66
CA ALA A 174 9.13 -5.37 4.29
C ALA A 174 9.79 -6.23 3.20
N GLY A 175 10.69 -5.64 2.41
CA GLY A 175 11.36 -6.34 1.31
C GLY A 175 11.97 -5.42 0.25
N ASN A 176 12.34 -6.01 -0.88
CA ASN A 176 13.00 -5.38 -2.04
C ASN A 176 12.09 -4.42 -2.84
N ALA A 177 11.31 -3.56 -2.21
CA ALA A 177 10.44 -2.65 -2.95
C ALA A 177 11.30 -1.68 -3.79
N GLN A 178 11.19 -1.79 -5.12
CA GLN A 178 12.03 -1.03 -6.05
C GLN A 178 11.83 0.48 -5.89
N THR A 179 10.58 0.92 -5.90
CA THR A 179 10.20 2.32 -5.64
C THR A 179 8.75 2.36 -5.23
N THR A 180 8.47 3.05 -4.11
CA THR A 180 7.12 3.31 -3.63
C THR A 180 6.84 4.80 -3.66
N PHE A 181 5.79 5.22 -4.36
CA PHE A 181 5.34 6.61 -4.38
C PHE A 181 4.04 6.76 -3.61
N ILE A 182 4.03 7.66 -2.62
CA ILE A 182 2.86 8.03 -1.82
C ILE A 182 2.58 9.51 -2.05
N SER A 183 1.38 9.84 -2.55
CA SER A 183 0.97 11.23 -2.81
C SER A 183 -0.46 11.50 -2.39
N GLY A 184 -0.73 12.70 -1.85
CA GLY A 184 -2.11 13.12 -1.52
C GLY A 184 -2.80 12.25 -0.47
N SER A 185 -2.03 11.38 0.20
CA SER A 185 -2.58 10.30 1.01
C SER A 185 -2.49 10.63 2.49
N ARG A 186 -3.32 9.96 3.28
CA ARG A 186 -3.46 10.20 4.72
C ARG A 186 -3.21 8.91 5.49
N LEU A 187 -2.22 8.91 6.38
CA LEU A 187 -1.83 7.79 7.20
C LEU A 187 -2.05 8.20 8.66
N VAL A 188 -3.22 7.82 9.20
CA VAL A 188 -3.80 8.46 10.40
C VAL A 188 -4.08 7.46 11.50
N HIS A 189 -3.66 7.75 12.73
CA HIS A 189 -3.94 6.93 13.93
C HIS A 189 -3.52 5.46 13.79
N ASN A 190 -2.37 5.21 13.15
CA ASN A 190 -1.76 3.89 13.12
C ASN A 190 -0.68 3.78 14.22
N ASN A 191 -0.20 2.58 14.54
CA ASN A 191 1.02 2.50 15.35
C ASN A 191 2.23 3.05 14.56
N GLN A 192 2.41 2.66 13.32
CA GLN A 192 3.30 3.36 12.39
C GLN A 192 2.52 3.76 11.15
N GLY A 193 2.53 5.04 10.78
CA GLY A 193 1.89 5.50 9.56
C GLY A 193 2.53 4.83 8.35
N LEU A 194 3.81 5.13 8.13
CA LEU A 194 4.66 4.45 7.17
C LEU A 194 5.74 3.65 7.90
N ALA A 195 5.94 2.40 7.50
CA ALA A 195 7.05 1.55 7.90
C ALA A 195 7.76 1.01 6.65
N ALA A 196 9.04 1.33 6.45
CA ALA A 196 9.86 0.70 5.42
C ALA A 196 11.11 0.08 6.03
N VAL A 197 11.28 -1.23 5.84
CA VAL A 197 12.33 -2.02 6.47
C VAL A 197 13.01 -2.91 5.43
N ALA A 198 14.30 -2.64 5.19
CA ALA A 198 15.18 -3.55 4.46
C ALA A 198 15.78 -4.56 5.45
N ASN A 199 15.20 -5.76 5.54
CA ASN A 199 15.50 -6.77 6.57
C ASN A 199 16.54 -7.82 6.15
N GLY A 200 17.33 -7.57 5.10
CA GLY A 200 18.29 -8.55 4.59
C GLY A 200 19.45 -7.92 3.80
N ALA A 201 20.49 -8.72 3.59
CA ALA A 201 21.63 -8.31 2.79
C ALA A 201 21.24 -8.03 1.35
N SER A 202 21.73 -6.90 0.81
CA SER A 202 21.39 -6.41 -0.53
C SER A 202 19.89 -6.17 -0.76
N VAL A 203 19.11 -6.02 0.33
CA VAL A 203 17.71 -5.61 0.22
C VAL A 203 17.64 -4.09 0.12
N GLU A 204 16.91 -3.58 -0.88
CA GLU A 204 16.66 -2.14 -1.02
C GLU A 204 15.18 -1.81 -0.86
N SER A 205 14.87 -0.80 -0.05
CA SER A 205 13.54 -0.20 0.10
C SER A 205 13.62 1.29 -0.17
N ARG A 206 12.95 1.79 -1.22
CA ARG A 206 12.92 3.21 -1.58
C ARG A 206 11.50 3.76 -1.54
N VAL A 207 11.28 4.81 -0.78
CA VAL A 207 9.96 5.43 -0.58
C VAL A 207 10.03 6.93 -0.80
N ASP A 208 9.16 7.42 -1.68
CA ASP A 208 8.93 8.84 -1.93
C ASP A 208 7.54 9.22 -1.43
N VAL A 209 7.47 10.12 -0.46
CA VAL A 209 6.23 10.64 0.12
C VAL A 209 6.11 12.13 -0.23
N SER A 210 4.98 12.53 -0.80
CA SER A 210 4.72 13.93 -1.12
C SER A 210 3.29 14.37 -0.84
N ARG A 211 3.06 15.63 -0.45
CA ARG A 211 1.71 16.19 -0.26
C ARG A 211 0.80 15.28 0.57
N SER A 212 1.35 14.67 1.61
CA SER A 212 0.67 13.64 2.39
C SER A 212 0.61 14.02 3.87
N GLU A 213 -0.30 13.41 4.59
CA GLU A 213 -0.55 13.65 6.01
C GLU A 213 -0.25 12.38 6.81
N LEU A 214 0.73 12.43 7.71
CA LEU A 214 1.10 11.33 8.61
C LEU A 214 0.79 11.80 10.03
N ILE A 215 -0.45 11.53 10.48
CA ILE A 215 -1.04 12.22 11.65
C ILE A 215 -1.43 11.24 12.76
N GLY A 216 -1.09 11.59 14.01
CA GLY A 216 -1.63 10.90 15.18
C GLY A 216 -1.16 9.45 15.33
N ASN A 217 -0.02 9.09 14.72
CA ASN A 217 0.56 7.75 14.81
C ASN A 217 1.53 7.64 15.99
N ASN A 218 1.94 6.44 16.41
CA ASN A 218 3.09 6.34 17.30
C ASN A 218 4.38 6.73 16.54
N PHE A 219 4.59 6.24 15.32
CA PHE A 219 5.58 6.80 14.39
C PHE A 219 4.87 7.34 13.15
N GLY A 220 5.14 8.59 12.76
CA GLY A 220 4.67 9.14 11.50
C GLY A 220 5.24 8.32 10.34
N ALA A 221 6.56 8.41 10.16
CA ALA A 221 7.32 7.56 9.25
C ALA A 221 8.49 6.92 10.00
N TYR A 222 8.56 5.60 9.98
CA TYR A 222 9.66 4.82 10.52
C TYR A 222 10.36 4.08 9.38
N VAL A 223 11.65 4.29 9.22
CA VAL A 223 12.46 3.58 8.22
C VAL A 223 13.69 2.96 8.86
N ASP A 224 13.92 1.69 8.56
CA ASP A 224 15.02 0.90 9.10
C ASP A 224 15.73 0.10 8.01
N ALA A 225 17.03 -0.09 8.15
CA ALA A 225 17.82 -0.96 7.30
C ALA A 225 18.69 -1.84 8.19
N GLN A 226 18.73 -3.13 7.85
CA GLN A 226 19.39 -4.18 8.62
C GLN A 226 20.35 -4.95 7.74
N SER A 227 21.36 -5.62 8.33
CA SER A 227 22.16 -6.64 7.65
C SER A 227 22.75 -6.21 6.30
N SER A 228 23.31 -5.00 6.18
CA SER A 228 23.81 -4.38 4.92
C SER A 228 22.75 -4.08 3.85
N GLY A 229 21.46 -4.07 4.21
CA GLY A 229 20.38 -3.53 3.40
C GLY A 229 20.44 -2.00 3.31
N LEU A 230 19.64 -1.45 2.40
CA LEU A 230 19.47 -0.01 2.18
C LEU A 230 18.00 0.37 2.29
N THR A 231 17.70 1.36 3.13
CA THR A 231 16.38 2.00 3.13
C THR A 231 16.53 3.49 2.87
N GLU A 232 15.78 3.99 1.88
CA GLU A 232 15.73 5.40 1.55
C GLU A 232 14.31 5.94 1.65
N LEU A 233 14.17 7.06 2.36
CA LEU A 233 12.94 7.83 2.46
C LEU A 233 13.19 9.25 1.97
N ASN A 234 12.48 9.65 0.93
CA ASN A 234 12.30 11.07 0.62
C ASN A 234 10.89 11.45 1.06
N ILE A 235 10.77 12.44 1.94
CA ILE A 235 9.47 12.98 2.35
C ILE A 235 9.49 14.49 2.15
N LYS A 236 8.52 14.98 1.38
CA LYS A 236 8.46 16.39 1.02
C LYS A 236 7.06 16.97 0.98
N ASP A 237 6.95 18.29 1.17
CA ASP A 237 5.69 19.01 1.02
C ASP A 237 4.54 18.36 1.82
N SER A 238 4.86 17.77 2.98
CA SER A 238 3.96 16.90 3.76
C SER A 238 3.81 17.39 5.20
N ALA A 239 2.75 16.95 5.87
CA ALA A 239 2.50 17.23 7.27
C ALA A 239 2.70 15.95 8.11
N VAL A 240 3.62 16.01 9.07
CA VAL A 240 3.90 14.92 10.01
C VAL A 240 3.63 15.43 11.42
N SER A 241 2.41 15.20 11.91
CA SER A 241 1.88 15.91 13.07
C SER A 241 1.18 15.05 14.12
N GLY A 242 1.29 15.43 15.38
CA GLY A 242 0.56 14.75 16.47
C GLY A 242 1.02 13.32 16.72
N ASN A 243 2.19 12.92 16.24
CA ASN A 243 2.72 11.56 16.44
C ASN A 243 3.52 11.48 17.76
N ASN A 244 3.86 10.28 18.22
CA ASN A 244 4.87 10.18 19.29
C ASN A 244 6.28 10.46 18.72
N TYR A 245 6.60 9.89 17.56
CA TYR A 245 7.79 10.19 16.78
C TYR A 245 7.39 10.63 15.36
N GLY A 246 8.00 11.67 14.83
CA GLY A 246 7.74 12.19 13.49
C GLY A 246 8.34 11.30 12.39
N ILE A 247 9.43 11.78 11.79
CA ILE A 247 10.21 11.05 10.78
C ILE A 247 11.43 10.44 11.47
N TYR A 248 11.48 9.12 11.53
CA TYR A 248 12.47 8.35 12.25
C TYR A 248 13.27 7.46 11.30
N GLY A 249 14.51 7.83 11.02
CA GLY A 249 15.48 7.02 10.30
C GLY A 249 16.38 6.25 11.25
N TYR A 250 16.28 4.92 11.25
CA TYR A 250 17.09 4.03 12.04
C TYR A 250 17.97 3.15 11.14
N ALA A 251 19.21 2.88 11.53
CA ALA A 251 20.04 1.89 10.86
C ALA A 251 20.51 0.87 11.89
N SER A 252 19.83 -0.28 11.92
CA SER A 252 20.18 -1.38 12.80
C SER A 252 21.17 -2.35 12.13
N SER A 253 21.95 -3.07 12.94
CA SER A 253 22.72 -4.26 12.51
C SER A 253 23.54 -4.10 11.20
N GLY A 254 24.18 -2.94 11.00
CA GLY A 254 25.05 -2.67 9.85
C GLY A 254 24.33 -2.32 8.54
N GLY A 255 23.03 -2.05 8.55
CA GLY A 255 22.32 -1.49 7.40
C GLY A 255 22.62 -0.01 7.16
N VAL A 256 22.13 0.52 6.04
CA VAL A 256 22.26 1.94 5.67
C VAL A 256 20.87 2.54 5.51
N THR A 257 20.58 3.61 6.26
CA THR A 257 19.30 4.31 6.16
C THR A 257 19.54 5.76 5.76
N ARG A 258 18.87 6.21 4.70
CA ARG A 258 18.94 7.60 4.23
C ARG A 258 17.56 8.24 4.26
N VAL A 259 17.47 9.39 4.91
CA VAL A 259 16.25 10.19 4.97
C VAL A 259 16.53 11.56 4.39
N SER A 260 15.70 11.99 3.44
CA SER A 260 15.66 13.36 2.93
C SER A 260 14.31 13.96 3.31
N ALA A 261 14.30 14.87 4.27
CA ALA A 261 13.11 15.59 4.69
C ALA A 261 13.16 17.02 4.14
N SER A 262 12.24 17.39 3.25
CA SER A 262 12.22 18.75 2.69
C SER A 262 10.85 19.43 2.67
N ARG A 263 10.77 20.70 3.06
CA ARG A 263 9.52 21.50 3.03
C ARG A 263 8.34 20.80 3.72
N ASN A 264 8.60 20.12 4.83
CA ASN A 264 7.56 19.50 5.63
C ASN A 264 7.19 20.39 6.82
N LEU A 265 5.93 20.29 7.24
CA LEU A 265 5.50 20.70 8.57
C LEU A 265 5.63 19.49 9.50
N VAL A 266 6.57 19.54 10.45
CA VAL A 266 6.78 18.48 11.44
C VAL A 266 6.48 19.06 12.81
N SER A 267 5.26 18.82 13.30
CA SER A 267 4.74 19.56 14.44
C SER A 267 3.98 18.75 15.47
N HIS A 268 3.89 19.23 16.70
CA HIS A 268 3.03 18.61 17.72
C HIS A 268 3.36 17.13 17.98
N ASN A 269 4.57 16.67 17.63
CA ASN A 269 4.98 15.31 17.93
C ASN A 269 5.42 15.25 19.40
N ALA A 270 4.78 14.39 20.18
CA ALA A 270 4.95 14.33 21.64
C ALA A 270 6.42 14.06 22.04
N GLY A 271 7.10 13.20 21.28
CA GLY A 271 8.51 12.90 21.39
C GLY A 271 9.34 13.64 20.35
N GLN A 272 10.00 12.89 19.46
CA GLN A 272 11.05 13.42 18.58
C GLN A 272 10.52 13.65 17.16
N ALA A 273 10.87 14.78 16.54
CA ALA A 273 10.38 15.16 15.21
C ALA A 273 11.19 14.57 14.06
N LEU A 274 12.45 14.98 13.89
CA LEU A 274 13.33 14.49 12.82
C LEU A 274 14.51 13.73 13.44
N VAL A 275 14.58 12.42 13.22
CA VAL A 275 15.53 11.54 13.89
C VAL A 275 16.42 10.79 12.91
N ALA A 276 17.73 10.84 13.15
CA ALA A 276 18.70 9.90 12.61
C ALA A 276 19.31 9.10 13.77
N SER A 277 19.27 7.77 13.68
CA SER A 277 19.72 6.89 14.76
C SER A 277 20.46 5.66 14.21
N GLY A 278 21.57 5.28 14.85
CA GLY A 278 22.42 4.18 14.41
C GLY A 278 23.52 4.62 13.44
N SER A 279 24.66 3.92 13.44
CA SER A 279 25.88 4.34 12.73
C SER A 279 25.74 4.42 11.21
N GLY A 280 24.80 3.68 10.63
CA GLY A 280 24.50 3.72 9.19
C GLY A 280 23.38 4.69 8.79
N ALA A 281 22.80 5.42 9.75
CA ALA A 281 21.69 6.33 9.47
C ALA A 281 22.20 7.72 9.11
N LYS A 282 21.59 8.29 8.07
CA LYS A 282 21.79 9.66 7.62
C LYS A 282 20.45 10.34 7.40
N LEU A 283 20.26 11.53 7.97
CA LEU A 283 19.14 12.41 7.68
C LEU A 283 19.65 13.74 7.13
N VAL A 284 19.07 14.19 6.03
CA VAL A 284 19.25 15.53 5.45
C VAL A 284 17.94 16.28 5.56
N ALA A 285 17.94 17.43 6.23
CA ALA A 285 16.79 18.29 6.41
C ALA A 285 16.96 19.60 5.64
N SER A 286 15.95 20.01 4.88
CA SER A 286 15.93 21.28 4.13
C SER A 286 14.58 21.97 4.15
N GLY A 287 14.52 23.23 4.54
CA GLY A 287 13.31 24.06 4.46
C GLY A 287 12.11 23.52 5.24
N ASN A 288 12.32 22.69 6.26
CA ASN A 288 11.23 22.18 7.09
C ASN A 288 10.84 23.19 8.17
N GLU A 289 9.57 23.19 8.55
CA GLU A 289 9.07 23.84 9.76
C GLU A 289 8.93 22.77 10.85
N VAL A 290 9.83 22.80 11.83
CA VAL A 290 9.89 21.83 12.93
C VAL A 290 9.52 22.55 14.22
N THR A 291 8.26 22.41 14.64
CA THR A 291 7.70 23.25 15.70
C THR A 291 6.80 22.52 16.68
N HIS A 292 6.74 22.94 17.95
CA HIS A 292 5.85 22.35 18.96
C HIS A 292 6.09 20.85 19.21
N ASN A 293 7.32 20.35 19.08
CA ASN A 293 7.66 18.95 19.35
C ASN A 293 8.38 18.80 20.70
N GLY A 294 8.37 17.58 21.27
CA GLY A 294 9.20 17.26 22.43
C GLY A 294 10.69 17.48 22.15
N THR A 295 11.20 16.97 21.02
CA THR A 295 12.52 17.30 20.50
C THR A 295 12.47 17.53 19.00
N GLY A 296 13.01 18.66 18.52
CA GLY A 296 12.99 19.01 17.09
C GLY A 296 13.86 18.09 16.24
N PHE A 297 15.17 18.28 16.36
CA PHE A 297 16.19 17.55 15.60
C PHE A 297 16.97 16.60 16.50
N VAL A 298 17.09 15.33 16.10
CA VAL A 298 17.75 14.30 16.92
C VAL A 298 18.76 13.52 16.12
N GLN A 299 20.00 13.53 16.60
CA GLN A 299 21.08 12.66 16.17
C GLN A 299 21.45 11.73 17.33
N ASN A 300 21.23 10.43 17.15
CA ASN A 300 21.55 9.41 18.15
C ASN A 300 22.76 8.57 17.70
N ALA A 301 23.54 8.10 18.68
CA ALA A 301 24.75 7.30 18.47
C ALA A 301 25.72 7.98 17.47
N SER A 302 26.17 7.26 16.44
CA SER A 302 27.05 7.78 15.39
C SER A 302 26.31 8.12 14.10
N ALA A 303 24.99 8.33 14.15
CA ALA A 303 24.21 8.73 12.97
C ALA A 303 24.65 10.12 12.46
N VAL A 304 24.39 10.41 11.19
CA VAL A 304 24.68 11.70 10.57
C VAL A 304 23.40 12.50 10.39
N LEU A 305 23.34 13.68 10.99
CA LEU A 305 22.25 14.63 10.79
C LEU A 305 22.79 15.89 10.12
N GLN A 306 22.26 16.21 8.95
CA GLN A 306 22.69 17.31 8.11
C GLN A 306 21.55 18.28 7.80
N THR A 307 21.86 19.57 7.72
CA THR A 307 20.92 20.64 7.38
C THR A 307 21.46 21.51 6.25
N THR A 308 20.59 22.05 5.41
CA THR A 308 20.93 23.10 4.43
C THR A 308 20.91 24.51 5.01
N GLY A 309 20.69 24.65 6.33
CA GLY A 309 20.70 25.93 7.06
C GLY A 309 19.44 26.78 6.86
N ASP A 310 18.37 26.22 6.31
CA ASP A 310 17.12 26.89 5.96
C ASP A 310 15.89 26.28 6.65
N ASN A 311 16.08 25.42 7.65
CA ASN A 311 14.99 24.87 8.45
C ASN A 311 14.60 25.85 9.57
N ILE A 312 13.30 25.93 9.86
CA ILE A 312 12.75 26.69 10.99
C ILE A 312 12.57 25.72 12.16
N SER A 313 13.20 25.99 13.30
CA SER A 313 13.08 25.21 14.53
C SER A 313 12.68 26.11 15.68
N THR A 314 11.39 26.13 16.04
CA THR A 314 10.85 26.98 17.11
C THR A 314 9.93 26.20 18.01
N ASP A 315 9.70 26.66 19.23
CA ASP A 315 8.65 26.14 20.13
C ASP A 315 8.73 24.63 20.45
N ASN A 316 9.89 24.00 20.18
CA ASN A 316 10.18 22.63 20.61
C ASN A 316 10.68 22.67 22.06
N THR A 317 10.28 21.71 22.90
CA THR A 317 10.79 21.61 24.29
C THR A 317 12.31 21.49 24.30
N THR A 318 12.87 20.71 23.37
CA THR A 318 14.30 20.68 23.06
C THR A 318 14.51 20.89 21.56
N PRO A 319 15.11 22.01 21.12
CA PRO A 319 15.30 22.25 19.69
C PRO A 319 16.18 21.20 18.99
N THR A 320 17.25 20.76 19.66
CA THR A 320 18.21 19.81 19.10
C THR A 320 18.79 18.91 20.19
N SER A 321 18.95 17.63 19.88
CA SER A 321 19.73 16.65 20.64
C SER A 321 20.75 15.98 19.72
N GLY A 322 22.02 15.90 20.15
CA GLY A 322 23.13 15.42 19.33
C GLY A 322 23.70 16.50 18.41
N SER A 323 24.48 16.07 17.40
CA SER A 323 25.20 16.98 16.49
C SER A 323 24.49 17.17 15.16
N ILE A 324 24.42 18.41 14.67
CA ILE A 324 23.94 18.77 13.34
C ILE A 324 25.08 19.38 12.54
N THR A 325 25.30 18.88 11.32
CA THR A 325 26.27 19.47 10.38
C THR A 325 25.57 20.28 9.31
N THR A 326 26.04 21.49 9.03
CA THR A 326 25.51 22.32 7.93
C THR A 326 26.21 21.95 6.62
N LEU A 327 25.44 21.76 5.55
CA LEU A 327 25.97 21.51 4.21
C LEU A 327 26.42 22.82 3.53
N SER A 328 27.56 22.78 2.83
CA SER A 328 28.03 23.89 2.00
C SER A 328 27.12 24.08 0.78
N LYS A 329 26.72 25.33 0.52
CA LYS A 329 26.05 25.72 -0.72
C LYS A 329 27.13 26.11 -1.73
N PHE A 330 27.14 25.46 -2.89
CA PHE A 330 27.98 25.84 -4.04
C PHE A 330 27.16 26.70 -5.00
#